data_AF-A0A8J3V0U5-F1
#
_entry.id   AF-A0A8J3V0U5-F1
#
_cell.length_a   1.000
_cell.length_b   1.000
_cell.length_c   1.000
_cell.angle_alpha   90.00
_cell.angle_beta   90.00
_cell.angle_gamma   90.00
#
_symmetry.space_group_name_H-M   'P 1'
#
loop_
_entity.id
_entity.type
_entity.pdbx_description
1 polymer ?
#
loop_
_entity_poly.entity_id
_entity_poly.type
_entity_poly.pdbx_seq_one_letter_code
_entity_poly.pdbx_strand_id
1 'polypeptide(L)'
;MTRRDIFDYLRVMDGEWWGRLNEIVFLDGLYDLDALPSSDSRYATARRDIIQHRMNNLDWEDDWIFEDSRFQLLDAPDEILLAFLTRVVHPEVQPNVDRAARQVDELNRLLEPDGWVLRAHEFLSGRPIYAPVATANAAGPVIPLPLRDDDTSKLDLVLGLVHHLLDADGQGLARDLLHGATLSLRRDGGFFHPTPGDNWRSDSYEAVLTVDPTLVPEFSSTVTDLIWKHLGSVLKRLEREDVLSLVVEAALLCRTAARRPRRVARKPP
;
A
#
# COMPACT_ATOMS: atom_id res chain seq x y z
N MET A 1 14.41 -14.89 12.52
CA MET A 1 13.27 -14.07 12.98
C MET A 1 13.45 -13.66 14.41
N THR A 2 13.61 -12.37 14.70
CA THR A 2 13.51 -11.88 16.09
C THR A 2 12.04 -11.72 16.47
N ARG A 3 11.32 -12.84 16.55
CA ARG A 3 9.87 -12.89 16.85
C ARG A 3 9.54 -12.25 18.20
N ARG A 4 10.48 -12.29 19.15
CA ARG A 4 10.37 -11.59 20.43
C ARG A 4 10.24 -10.09 20.26
N ASP A 5 11.09 -9.46 19.46
CA ASP A 5 11.04 -8.01 19.22
C ASP A 5 9.73 -7.60 18.55
N ILE A 6 9.21 -8.45 17.64
CA ILE A 6 7.90 -8.26 17.01
C ILE A 6 6.78 -8.32 18.06
N PHE A 7 6.78 -9.30 18.95
CA PHE A 7 5.77 -9.40 20.00
C PHE A 7 5.88 -8.28 21.03
N ASP A 8 7.10 -7.87 21.37
CA ASP A 8 7.33 -6.72 22.25
C ASP A 8 6.78 -5.44 21.62
N TYR A 9 6.99 -5.25 20.31
CA TYR A 9 6.35 -4.17 19.57
C TYR A 9 4.82 -4.26 19.62
N LEU A 10 4.23 -5.44 19.35
CA LEU A 10 2.77 -5.61 19.37
C LEU A 10 2.16 -5.42 20.77
N ARG A 11 2.91 -5.60 21.85
CA ARG A 11 2.47 -5.32 23.23
C ARG A 11 2.43 -3.83 23.56
N VAL A 12 3.33 -3.04 22.97
CA VAL A 12 3.47 -1.61 23.28
C VAL A 12 2.88 -0.69 22.22
N MET A 13 2.46 -1.25 21.07
CA MET A 13 1.81 -0.48 20.03
C MET A 13 0.55 0.19 20.57
N ASP A 14 0.22 1.37 20.05
CA ASP A 14 -1.07 1.98 20.36
C ASP A 14 -2.18 1.00 19.91
N GLY A 15 -3.01 0.59 20.87
CA GLY A 15 -4.17 -0.31 20.77
C GLY A 15 -3.86 -1.78 20.48
N GLU A 16 -4.91 -2.57 20.34
CA GLU A 16 -4.84 -4.03 20.40
C GLU A 16 -4.57 -4.65 19.01
N TRP A 17 -3.97 -5.84 18.97
CA TRP A 17 -3.63 -6.54 17.72
C TRP A 17 -4.87 -6.93 16.91
N TRP A 18 -6.03 -7.05 17.54
CA TRP A 18 -7.33 -7.26 16.87
C TRP A 18 -8.02 -5.95 16.43
N GLY A 19 -7.42 -4.79 16.73
CA GLY A 19 -7.90 -3.48 16.31
C GLY A 19 -9.37 -3.26 16.65
N ARG A 20 -10.16 -2.81 15.66
CA ARG A 20 -11.61 -2.56 15.87
C ARG A 20 -12.49 -3.81 15.89
N LEU A 21 -11.92 -4.99 15.61
CA LEU A 21 -12.67 -6.25 15.65
C LEU A 21 -12.71 -6.78 17.09
N ASN A 22 -13.24 -7.98 17.29
CA ASN A 22 -12.95 -8.75 18.49
C ASN A 22 -11.96 -9.88 18.15
N GLU A 23 -11.31 -10.42 19.17
CA GLU A 23 -10.29 -11.48 19.02
C GLU A 23 -10.77 -12.66 18.17
N ILE A 24 -12.02 -13.09 18.37
CA ILE A 24 -12.59 -14.23 17.63
C ILE A 24 -12.73 -13.90 16.14
N VAL A 25 -13.30 -12.75 15.80
CA VAL A 25 -13.49 -12.34 14.40
C VAL A 25 -12.15 -12.07 13.72
N PHE A 26 -11.16 -11.56 14.45
CA PHE A 26 -9.80 -11.43 13.94
C PHE A 26 -9.21 -12.82 13.60
N LEU A 27 -9.26 -13.74 14.56
CA LEU A 27 -8.64 -15.07 14.45
C LEU A 27 -9.36 -15.99 13.46
N ASP A 28 -10.68 -15.87 13.32
CA ASP A 28 -11.47 -16.59 12.30
C ASP A 28 -11.02 -16.25 10.86
N GLY A 29 -10.37 -15.10 10.67
CA GLY A 29 -9.77 -14.74 9.38
C GLY A 29 -8.45 -15.46 9.08
N LEU A 30 -7.86 -16.17 10.05
CA LEU A 30 -6.57 -16.84 9.95
C LEU A 30 -6.65 -18.34 10.26
N TYR A 31 -7.58 -18.75 11.12
CA TYR A 31 -7.68 -20.10 11.67
C TYR A 31 -9.12 -20.61 11.67
N ASP A 32 -9.29 -21.92 11.49
CA ASP A 32 -10.54 -22.59 11.82
C ASP A 32 -10.57 -22.90 13.34
N LEU A 33 -11.13 -21.97 14.12
CA LEU A 33 -11.18 -22.07 15.59
C LEU A 33 -12.05 -23.22 16.11
N ASP A 34 -12.94 -23.76 15.28
CA ASP A 34 -13.80 -24.90 15.63
C ASP A 34 -13.11 -26.24 15.34
N ALA A 35 -12.12 -26.26 14.45
CA ALA A 35 -11.25 -27.41 14.22
C ALA A 35 -10.07 -27.50 15.20
N LEU A 36 -9.63 -26.37 15.77
CA LEU A 36 -8.52 -26.35 16.73
C LEU A 36 -8.95 -26.88 18.12
N PRO A 37 -8.11 -27.70 18.78
CA PRO A 37 -8.43 -28.22 20.10
C PRO A 37 -8.36 -27.13 21.19
N SER A 38 -9.13 -27.32 22.25
CA SER A 38 -9.01 -26.51 23.46
C SER A 38 -7.72 -26.84 24.23
N SER A 39 -7.14 -25.84 24.90
CA SER A 39 -6.07 -26.06 25.88
C SER A 39 -6.64 -26.51 27.24
N ASP A 40 -7.88 -26.15 27.52
CA ASP A 40 -8.67 -26.63 28.65
C ASP A 40 -9.55 -27.82 28.24
N SER A 41 -9.29 -28.99 28.82
CA SER A 41 -10.04 -30.23 28.59
C SER A 41 -11.55 -30.15 28.84
N ARG A 42 -12.04 -29.11 29.55
CA ARG A 42 -13.46 -28.85 29.77
C ARG A 42 -14.18 -28.38 28.50
N TYR A 43 -13.44 -27.85 27.53
CA TYR A 43 -13.98 -27.33 26.27
C TYR A 43 -13.47 -28.15 25.09
N ALA A 44 -14.30 -28.26 24.05
CA ALA A 44 -14.00 -29.09 22.88
C ALA A 44 -13.12 -28.37 21.84
N THR A 45 -13.28 -27.05 21.71
CA THR A 45 -12.68 -26.26 20.63
C THR A 45 -11.97 -25.03 21.16
N ALA A 46 -10.97 -24.54 20.42
CA ALA A 46 -10.27 -23.29 20.74
C ALA A 46 -11.24 -22.11 20.79
N ARG A 47 -12.26 -22.06 19.91
CA ARG A 47 -13.32 -21.04 19.98
C ARG A 47 -13.96 -20.98 21.37
N ARG A 48 -14.39 -22.13 21.91
CA ARG A 48 -15.07 -22.19 23.22
C ARG A 48 -14.14 -21.82 24.37
N ASP A 49 -12.88 -22.25 24.27
CA ASP A 49 -11.81 -21.93 25.21
C ASP A 49 -11.61 -20.41 25.31
N ILE A 50 -11.45 -19.74 24.16
CA ILE A 50 -11.29 -18.28 24.06
C ILE A 50 -12.51 -17.56 24.58
N ILE A 51 -13.73 -17.96 24.19
CA ILE A 51 -14.97 -17.34 24.71
C ILE A 51 -15.00 -17.41 26.23
N GLN A 52 -14.66 -18.57 26.81
CA GLN A 52 -14.70 -18.71 28.26
C GLN A 52 -13.68 -17.78 28.92
N HIS A 53 -12.42 -17.84 28.51
CA HIS A 53 -11.34 -17.19 29.22
C HIS A 53 -11.25 -15.69 28.94
N ARG A 54 -11.49 -15.27 27.68
CA ARG A 54 -11.38 -13.87 27.25
C ARG A 54 -12.68 -13.07 27.32
N MET A 55 -13.84 -13.69 27.49
CA MET A 55 -15.12 -12.97 27.56
C MET A 55 -15.90 -13.22 28.84
N ASN A 56 -15.97 -14.48 29.31
CA ASN A 56 -16.76 -14.81 30.50
C ASN A 56 -15.97 -14.61 31.80
N ASN A 57 -14.70 -15.03 31.82
CA ASN A 57 -13.86 -15.00 33.01
C ASN A 57 -12.93 -13.78 33.06
N LEU A 58 -12.43 -13.34 31.91
CA LEU A 58 -11.40 -12.30 31.78
C LEU A 58 -10.11 -12.66 32.55
N ASP A 59 -9.68 -13.91 32.44
CA ASP A 59 -8.57 -14.49 33.22
C ASP A 59 -7.32 -14.83 32.39
N TRP A 60 -7.29 -14.46 31.10
CA TRP A 60 -6.10 -14.47 30.25
C TRP A 60 -5.63 -13.03 30.00
N GLU A 61 -4.33 -12.83 29.77
CA GLU A 61 -3.74 -11.53 29.41
C GLU A 61 -4.02 -11.19 27.94
N ASP A 62 -3.89 -9.93 27.52
CA ASP A 62 -4.19 -9.50 26.14
C ASP A 62 -3.20 -10.04 25.08
N ASP A 63 -2.03 -10.48 25.52
CA ASP A 63 -0.96 -11.03 24.68
C ASP A 63 -0.89 -12.56 24.70
N TRP A 64 -1.90 -13.22 25.29
CA TRP A 64 -1.99 -14.69 25.45
C TRP A 64 -1.69 -15.46 24.16
N ILE A 65 -2.09 -14.91 23.01
CA ILE A 65 -1.96 -15.51 21.68
C ILE A 65 -0.50 -15.73 21.28
N PHE A 66 0.45 -14.92 21.76
CA PHE A 66 1.85 -14.99 21.35
C PHE A 66 2.58 -16.21 21.90
N GLU A 67 2.07 -16.80 22.98
CA GLU A 67 2.63 -17.99 23.63
C GLU A 67 1.78 -19.25 23.39
N ASP A 68 0.59 -19.09 22.80
CA ASP A 68 -0.30 -20.21 22.53
C ASP A 68 0.17 -21.03 21.32
N SER A 69 0.69 -22.23 21.63
CA SER A 69 1.20 -23.18 20.64
C SER A 69 0.19 -23.61 19.57
N ARG A 70 -1.13 -23.47 19.79
CA ARG A 70 -2.17 -23.78 18.79
C ARG A 70 -2.10 -22.85 17.58
N PHE A 71 -1.68 -21.61 17.82
CA PHE A 71 -1.60 -20.54 16.81
C PHE A 71 -0.22 -20.37 16.22
N GLN A 72 0.78 -21.08 16.75
CA GLN A 72 2.04 -21.31 16.05
C GLN A 72 2.83 -20.02 15.73
N LEU A 73 2.55 -18.91 16.44
CA LEU A 73 3.18 -17.62 16.21
C LEU A 73 4.66 -17.59 16.65
N LEU A 74 5.04 -18.36 17.66
CA LEU A 74 6.41 -18.37 18.18
C LEU A 74 7.35 -19.33 17.42
N ASP A 75 6.93 -20.58 17.18
CA ASP A 75 7.85 -21.67 16.81
C ASP A 75 7.62 -22.27 15.41
N ALA A 76 6.69 -21.73 14.61
CA ALA A 76 6.27 -22.33 13.34
C ALA A 76 6.73 -21.53 12.11
N PRO A 77 6.34 -21.89 10.87
CA PRO A 77 6.79 -21.22 9.65
C PRO A 77 6.50 -19.72 9.62
N ASP A 78 7.39 -18.95 8.98
CA ASP A 78 7.32 -17.49 8.92
C ASP A 78 6.02 -17.00 8.26
N GLU A 79 5.44 -17.81 7.37
CA GLU A 79 4.18 -17.52 6.68
C GLU A 79 3.01 -17.32 7.66
N ILE A 80 2.98 -18.07 8.76
CA ILE A 80 1.92 -17.94 9.79
C ILE A 80 2.03 -16.59 10.48
N LEU A 81 3.25 -16.23 10.91
CA LEU A 81 3.50 -14.94 11.54
C LEU A 81 3.24 -13.78 10.58
N LEU A 82 3.70 -13.88 9.33
CA LEU A 82 3.50 -12.84 8.32
C LEU A 82 2.02 -12.66 7.97
N ALA A 83 1.23 -13.73 7.92
CA ALA A 83 -0.22 -13.66 7.74
C ALA A 83 -0.89 -12.94 8.93
N PHE A 84 -0.48 -13.26 10.15
CA PHE A 84 -0.95 -12.58 11.35
C PHE A 84 -0.63 -11.08 11.31
N LEU A 85 0.63 -10.70 11.06
CA LEU A 85 1.05 -9.30 10.97
C LEU A 85 0.33 -8.54 9.85
N THR A 86 0.12 -9.18 8.70
CA THR A 86 -0.66 -8.62 7.60
C THR A 86 -2.11 -8.36 8.01
N ARG A 87 -2.71 -9.27 8.79
CA ARG A 87 -4.06 -9.09 9.34
C ARG A 87 -4.13 -7.93 10.33
N VAL A 88 -3.14 -7.75 11.21
CA VAL A 88 -3.06 -6.62 12.17
C VAL A 88 -3.20 -5.28 11.47
N VAL A 89 -2.51 -5.10 10.33
CA VAL A 89 -2.53 -3.85 9.55
C VAL A 89 -3.61 -3.81 8.46
N HIS A 90 -4.44 -4.84 8.37
CA HIS A 90 -5.49 -4.93 7.34
C HIS A 90 -6.56 -3.85 7.56
N PRO A 91 -7.12 -3.21 6.51
CA PRO A 91 -8.11 -2.13 6.65
C PRO A 91 -9.39 -2.48 7.44
N GLU A 92 -9.71 -3.77 7.55
CA GLU A 92 -10.81 -4.24 8.39
C GLU A 92 -10.48 -4.20 9.89
N VAL A 93 -9.22 -4.37 10.25
CA VAL A 93 -8.69 -4.40 11.62
C VAL A 93 -8.22 -3.00 12.03
N GLN A 94 -7.40 -2.38 11.18
CA GLN A 94 -6.91 -1.02 11.33
C GLN A 94 -7.43 -0.12 10.20
N PRO A 95 -8.61 0.51 10.36
CA PRO A 95 -9.17 1.38 9.33
C PRO A 95 -8.44 2.72 9.18
N ASN A 96 -7.64 3.13 10.16
CA ASN A 96 -6.90 4.40 10.12
C ASN A 96 -5.61 4.20 9.32
N VAL A 97 -5.53 4.85 8.15
CA VAL A 97 -4.42 4.71 7.19
C VAL A 97 -3.09 5.15 7.81
N ASP A 98 -3.06 6.27 8.54
CA ASP A 98 -1.83 6.78 9.13
C ASP A 98 -1.30 5.84 10.23
N ARG A 99 -2.20 5.24 11.02
CA ARG A 99 -1.82 4.27 12.05
C ARG A 99 -1.34 2.96 11.41
N ALA A 100 -2.03 2.46 10.38
CA ALA A 100 -1.59 1.27 9.64
C ALA A 100 -0.21 1.49 8.99
N ALA A 101 0.03 2.65 8.37
CA ALA A 101 1.32 2.98 7.78
C ALA A 101 2.45 3.01 8.81
N ARG A 102 2.26 3.69 9.95
CA ARG A 102 3.24 3.68 11.06
C ARG A 102 3.51 2.28 11.61
N GLN A 103 2.49 1.44 11.68
CA GLN A 103 2.63 0.06 12.12
C GLN A 103 3.47 -0.75 11.13
N VAL A 104 3.20 -0.61 9.83
CA VAL A 104 3.98 -1.27 8.78
C VAL A 104 5.43 -0.80 8.78
N ASP A 105 5.70 0.49 8.97
CA ASP A 105 7.07 1.01 9.04
C ASP A 105 7.87 0.37 10.18
N GLU A 106 7.28 0.25 11.36
CA GLU A 106 7.94 -0.37 12.51
C GLU A 106 8.09 -1.89 12.33
N LEU A 107 7.05 -2.57 11.85
CA LEU A 107 7.12 -3.99 11.52
C LEU A 107 8.20 -4.27 10.48
N ASN A 108 8.35 -3.43 9.46
CA ASN A 108 9.37 -3.57 8.44
C ASN A 108 10.80 -3.41 8.99
N ARG A 109 11.02 -2.53 9.97
CA ARG A 109 12.32 -2.44 10.67
C ARG A 109 12.69 -3.75 11.37
N LEU A 110 11.69 -4.47 11.89
CA LEU A 110 11.88 -5.73 12.60
C LEU A 110 11.97 -6.94 11.65
N LEU A 111 11.27 -6.91 10.51
CA LEU A 111 11.20 -8.00 9.53
C LEU A 111 12.36 -7.99 8.52
N GLU A 112 12.89 -6.82 8.18
CA GLU A 112 13.91 -6.67 7.14
C GLU A 112 15.20 -7.46 7.41
N PRO A 113 15.74 -7.52 8.66
CA PRO A 113 16.90 -8.35 8.98
C PRO A 113 16.68 -9.84 8.71
N ASP A 114 15.42 -10.29 8.75
CA ASP A 114 15.00 -11.67 8.56
C ASP A 114 14.58 -11.97 7.12
N GLY A 115 14.76 -11.01 6.22
CA GLY A 115 14.53 -11.23 4.81
C GLY A 115 13.11 -10.91 4.35
N TRP A 116 12.32 -10.18 5.13
CA TRP A 116 10.90 -9.92 4.83
C TRP A 116 10.55 -8.43 4.90
N VAL A 117 9.58 -8.02 4.08
CA VAL A 117 9.00 -6.68 4.13
C VAL A 117 7.52 -6.75 3.75
N LEU A 118 6.66 -6.03 4.48
CA LEU A 118 5.26 -5.82 4.14
C LEU A 118 5.15 -4.67 3.13
N ARG A 119 4.56 -4.96 1.97
CA ARG A 119 4.33 -3.98 0.89
C ARG A 119 2.86 -3.90 0.54
N ALA A 120 2.37 -2.69 0.28
CA ALA A 120 1.03 -2.51 -0.27
C ALA A 120 0.93 -3.21 -1.63
N HIS A 121 -0.13 -3.98 -1.85
CA HIS A 121 -0.35 -4.72 -3.11
C HIS A 121 -1.78 -4.59 -3.65
N GLU A 122 -2.75 -4.24 -2.81
CA GLU A 122 -4.15 -4.01 -3.18
C GLU A 122 -4.74 -2.87 -2.33
N PHE A 123 -5.94 -2.40 -2.65
CA PHE A 123 -6.69 -1.41 -1.88
C PHE A 123 -8.13 -1.85 -1.62
N LEU A 124 -8.60 -1.59 -0.40
CA LEU A 124 -10.00 -1.75 0.01
C LEU A 124 -10.58 -0.40 0.42
N SER A 125 -11.46 0.15 -0.42
CA SER A 125 -12.09 1.46 -0.21
C SER A 125 -11.06 2.58 0.01
N GLY A 126 -9.99 2.61 -0.80
CA GLY A 126 -8.93 3.61 -0.69
C GLY A 126 -7.90 3.36 0.41
N ARG A 127 -8.00 2.23 1.14
CA ARG A 127 -7.06 1.86 2.20
C ARG A 127 -6.14 0.72 1.74
N PRO A 128 -4.82 0.80 1.95
CA PRO A 128 -3.89 -0.19 1.44
C PRO A 128 -4.04 -1.54 2.16
N ILE A 129 -3.96 -2.61 1.39
CA ILE A 129 -3.78 -3.98 1.86
C ILE A 129 -2.32 -4.35 1.62
N TYR A 130 -1.64 -4.77 2.69
CA TYR A 130 -0.23 -5.16 2.65
C TYR A 130 -0.07 -6.66 2.41
N ALA A 131 1.06 -7.07 1.84
CA ALA A 131 1.47 -8.47 1.71
C ALA A 131 2.98 -8.60 1.95
N PRO A 132 3.44 -9.73 2.49
CA PRO A 132 4.86 -9.99 2.71
C PRO A 132 5.60 -10.28 1.39
N VAL A 133 6.82 -9.76 1.28
CA VAL A 133 7.72 -9.97 0.14
C VAL A 133 9.11 -10.34 0.67
N ALA A 134 9.70 -11.41 0.12
CA ALA A 134 11.04 -11.85 0.48
C ALA A 134 12.12 -10.93 -0.12
N THR A 135 13.08 -10.50 0.69
CA THR A 135 14.20 -9.63 0.28
C THR A 135 15.43 -10.43 -0.18
N ALA A 136 15.45 -11.75 -0.03
CA ALA A 136 16.57 -12.64 -0.42
C ALA A 136 16.87 -12.73 -1.93
N ASN A 137 16.03 -12.12 -2.79
CA ASN A 137 16.31 -11.90 -4.23
C ASN A 137 16.67 -10.44 -4.57
N ALA A 138 16.88 -9.58 -3.57
CA ALA A 138 17.26 -8.19 -3.77
C ALA A 138 18.78 -8.04 -3.89
N ALA A 139 19.37 -8.56 -4.98
CA ALA A 139 20.51 -7.89 -5.59
C ALA A 139 19.98 -6.60 -6.23
N GLY A 140 19.67 -5.62 -5.39
CA GLY A 140 19.10 -4.32 -5.75
C GLY A 140 19.08 -3.44 -4.51
N PRO A 141 19.62 -2.21 -4.57
CA PRO A 141 19.88 -1.42 -3.37
C PRO A 141 18.57 -0.96 -2.70
N VAL A 142 18.42 -1.34 -1.43
CA VAL A 142 17.47 -0.79 -0.44
C VAL A 142 17.62 0.72 -0.37
N ILE A 143 16.51 1.41 -0.18
CA ILE A 143 16.41 2.86 0.01
C ILE A 143 15.61 3.06 1.30
N PRO A 144 16.08 3.92 2.21
CA PRO A 144 15.15 4.70 3.05
C PRO A 144 14.15 5.39 2.10
N LEU A 145 12.93 5.75 2.49
CA LEU A 145 12.06 6.49 1.55
C LEU A 145 12.57 7.93 1.34
N PRO A 146 13.47 8.17 0.38
CA PRO A 146 13.16 9.05 -0.74
C PRO A 146 12.32 8.36 -1.81
N LEU A 147 11.34 9.07 -2.36
CA LEU A 147 10.79 8.76 -3.68
C LEU A 147 11.98 8.77 -4.66
N ARG A 148 12.34 7.62 -5.24
CA ARG A 148 13.23 7.56 -6.41
C ARG A 148 12.37 7.71 -7.67
N ASP A 149 12.98 8.19 -8.75
CA ASP A 149 12.28 8.64 -9.97
C ASP A 149 11.49 7.54 -10.69
N ASP A 150 11.84 6.29 -10.44
CA ASP A 150 11.35 5.08 -11.10
C ASP A 150 10.39 4.24 -10.23
N ASP A 151 10.02 4.71 -9.04
CA ASP A 151 9.22 3.92 -8.08
C ASP A 151 7.71 4.08 -8.31
N THR A 152 7.21 3.50 -9.42
CA THR A 152 5.81 3.62 -9.88
C THR A 152 4.80 3.27 -8.78
N SER A 153 5.07 2.24 -7.97
CA SER A 153 4.18 1.82 -6.89
C SER A 153 4.05 2.85 -5.76
N LYS A 154 5.09 3.67 -5.51
CA LYS A 154 5.01 4.79 -4.54
C LYS A 154 4.28 5.99 -5.13
N LEU A 155 4.42 6.23 -6.43
CA LEU A 155 3.70 7.30 -7.11
C LEU A 155 2.20 6.99 -7.24
N ASP A 156 1.84 5.73 -7.39
CA ASP A 156 0.45 5.26 -7.29
C ASP A 156 -0.13 5.52 -5.88
N LEU A 157 0.69 5.32 -4.83
CA LEU A 157 0.31 5.63 -3.45
C LEU A 157 0.10 7.14 -3.23
N VAL A 158 0.95 7.97 -3.84
CA VAL A 158 0.78 9.44 -3.85
C VAL A 158 -0.51 9.83 -4.57
N LEU A 159 -0.81 9.25 -5.73
CA LEU A 159 -2.08 9.50 -6.45
C LEU A 159 -3.30 9.11 -5.63
N GLY A 160 -3.26 7.97 -4.93
CA GLY A 160 -4.35 7.53 -4.05
C GLY A 160 -4.64 8.53 -2.93
N LEU A 161 -3.59 9.12 -2.32
CA LEU A 161 -3.75 10.15 -1.30
C LEU A 161 -4.32 11.45 -1.88
N VAL A 162 -3.85 11.88 -3.05
CA VAL A 162 -4.37 13.08 -3.74
C VAL A 162 -5.84 12.91 -4.09
N HIS A 163 -6.24 11.72 -4.57
CA HIS A 163 -7.63 11.40 -4.85
C HIS A 163 -8.52 11.56 -3.60
N HIS A 164 -8.09 11.04 -2.44
CA HIS A 164 -8.82 11.18 -1.18
C HIS A 164 -8.96 12.65 -0.74
N LEU A 165 -7.90 13.45 -0.86
CA LEU A 165 -7.94 14.87 -0.49
C LEU A 165 -8.89 15.67 -1.39
N LEU A 166 -8.88 15.40 -2.71
CA LEU A 166 -9.80 16.05 -3.64
C LEU A 166 -11.26 15.67 -3.37
N ASP A 167 -11.53 14.44 -2.97
CA ASP A 167 -12.86 13.98 -2.58
C ASP A 167 -13.36 14.71 -1.31
N ALA A 168 -12.50 14.83 -0.30
CA ALA A 168 -12.79 15.54 0.94
C ALA A 168 -13.08 17.04 0.71
N ASP A 169 -12.41 17.65 -0.26
CA ASP A 169 -12.58 19.06 -0.65
C ASP A 169 -13.73 19.29 -1.65
N GLY A 170 -14.51 18.24 -1.98
CA GLY A 170 -15.67 18.31 -2.88
C GLY A 170 -15.31 18.52 -4.35
N GLN A 171 -14.07 18.21 -4.76
CA GLN A 171 -13.54 18.44 -6.10
C GLN A 171 -13.74 17.23 -7.02
N GLY A 172 -15.01 16.82 -7.19
CA GLY A 172 -15.38 15.59 -7.89
C GLY A 172 -14.83 15.47 -9.32
N LEU A 173 -14.81 16.55 -10.08
CA LEU A 173 -14.26 16.54 -11.45
C LEU A 173 -12.77 16.22 -11.48
N ALA A 174 -11.96 16.86 -10.63
CA ALA A 174 -10.51 16.61 -10.57
C ALA A 174 -10.21 15.20 -10.03
N ARG A 175 -11.00 14.74 -9.06
CA ARG A 175 -10.93 13.37 -8.53
C ARG A 175 -11.19 12.33 -9.63
N ASP A 176 -12.27 12.50 -10.38
CA ASP A 176 -12.69 11.56 -11.41
C ASP A 176 -11.70 11.51 -12.57
N LEU A 177 -11.07 12.65 -12.90
CA LEU A 177 -10.02 12.71 -13.92
C LEU A 177 -8.72 12.01 -13.52
N LEU A 178 -8.44 11.86 -12.22
CA LEU A 178 -7.32 11.04 -11.74
C LEU A 178 -7.62 9.54 -11.82
N HIS A 179 -8.86 9.14 -12.07
CA HIS A 179 -9.23 7.74 -12.18
C HIS A 179 -8.62 7.13 -13.46
N GLY A 180 -7.69 6.19 -13.28
CA GLY A 180 -6.94 5.58 -14.40
C GLY A 180 -5.77 6.42 -14.91
N ALA A 181 -5.44 7.53 -14.24
CA ALA A 181 -4.20 8.25 -14.48
C ALA A 181 -3.01 7.53 -13.83
N THR A 182 -1.82 7.70 -14.40
CA THR A 182 -0.56 7.18 -13.83
C THR A 182 0.39 8.35 -13.60
N LEU A 183 1.13 8.31 -12.48
CA LEU A 183 2.06 9.36 -12.10
C LEU A 183 3.50 8.85 -12.25
N SER A 184 4.32 9.64 -12.93
CA SER A 184 5.76 9.43 -13.04
C SER A 184 6.51 10.71 -12.69
N LEU A 185 7.78 10.60 -12.33
CA LEU A 185 8.66 11.76 -12.16
C LEU A 185 9.66 11.77 -13.30
N ARG A 186 9.72 12.89 -14.03
CA ARG A 186 10.63 13.07 -15.15
C ARG A 186 11.60 14.21 -14.85
N ARG A 187 12.85 14.07 -15.27
CA ARG A 187 13.79 15.20 -15.34
C ARG A 187 13.50 15.98 -16.61
N ASP A 188 13.18 17.27 -16.45
CA ASP A 188 12.94 18.29 -17.48
C ASP A 188 13.02 17.79 -18.92
N GLY A 189 11.92 17.27 -19.49
CA GLY A 189 11.80 16.93 -20.93
C GLY A 189 12.94 16.12 -21.59
N GLY A 190 13.86 15.52 -20.83
CA GLY A 190 15.16 15.01 -21.30
C GLY A 190 16.21 16.07 -21.67
N PHE A 191 15.92 17.37 -21.57
CA PHE A 191 16.84 18.48 -21.86
C PHE A 191 16.67 19.61 -20.84
N PHE A 192 17.71 19.86 -20.04
CA PHE A 192 17.73 20.98 -19.09
C PHE A 192 17.66 22.33 -19.81
N HIS A 193 16.55 23.05 -19.66
CA HIS A 193 16.32 24.38 -20.20
C HIS A 193 16.01 25.40 -19.08
N PRO A 194 17.02 25.88 -18.34
CA PRO A 194 16.79 26.80 -17.23
C PRO A 194 16.25 28.14 -17.73
N THR A 195 15.11 28.57 -17.19
CA THR A 195 14.58 29.91 -17.41
C THR A 195 15.02 30.83 -16.26
N PRO A 196 15.52 32.04 -16.51
CA PRO A 196 15.92 32.94 -15.43
C PRO A 196 14.75 33.22 -14.46
N GLY A 197 14.84 32.73 -13.22
CA GLY A 197 13.88 32.99 -12.14
C GLY A 197 12.84 31.90 -11.88
N ASP A 198 12.92 30.74 -12.53
CA ASP A 198 11.97 29.62 -12.38
C ASP A 198 12.30 28.63 -11.23
N ASN A 199 13.38 28.87 -10.49
CA ASN A 199 13.92 28.00 -9.43
C ASN A 199 14.32 26.58 -9.88
N TRP A 200 14.34 26.28 -11.19
CA TRP A 200 14.77 24.99 -11.72
C TRP A 200 16.28 24.78 -11.61
N ARG A 201 16.68 23.57 -11.23
CA ARG A 201 18.06 23.13 -11.10
C ARG A 201 18.25 21.79 -11.83
N SER A 202 19.50 21.39 -12.03
CA SER A 202 19.86 20.14 -12.71
C SER A 202 19.38 18.86 -12.02
N ASP A 203 18.94 18.97 -10.76
CA ASP A 203 18.37 17.93 -9.92
C ASP A 203 16.85 18.10 -9.72
N SER A 204 16.20 19.02 -10.44
CA SER A 204 14.75 19.25 -10.36
C SER A 204 13.95 18.30 -11.27
N TYR A 205 12.69 18.06 -10.88
CA TYR A 205 11.76 17.15 -11.51
C TYR A 205 10.45 17.81 -11.87
N GLU A 206 9.79 17.26 -12.88
CA GLU A 206 8.37 17.45 -13.16
C GLU A 206 7.59 16.17 -12.84
N ALA A 207 6.43 16.34 -12.21
CA ALA A 207 5.43 15.28 -12.09
C ALA A 207 4.71 15.16 -13.43
N VAL A 208 4.73 13.97 -14.02
CA VAL A 208 4.05 13.68 -15.28
C VAL A 208 2.86 12.78 -15.00
N LEU A 209 1.66 13.32 -15.21
CA LEU A 209 0.40 12.60 -15.13
C LEU A 209 0.05 12.09 -16.53
N THR A 210 0.25 10.80 -16.75
CA THR A 210 -0.14 10.14 -18.00
C THR A 210 -1.60 9.68 -17.93
N VAL A 211 -2.41 10.13 -18.88
CA VAL A 211 -3.87 9.89 -18.90
C VAL A 211 -4.35 9.38 -20.25
N ASP A 212 -5.56 8.83 -20.30
CA ASP A 212 -6.18 8.45 -21.57
C ASP A 212 -6.20 9.64 -22.55
N PRO A 213 -5.77 9.49 -23.82
CA PRO A 213 -5.75 10.58 -24.79
C PRO A 213 -7.08 11.32 -24.96
N THR A 214 -8.20 10.64 -24.72
CA THR A 214 -9.55 11.23 -24.80
C THR A 214 -9.87 12.17 -23.65
N LEU A 215 -9.20 12.00 -22.50
CA LEU A 215 -9.40 12.80 -21.28
C LEU A 215 -8.48 14.01 -21.20
N VAL A 216 -7.40 14.08 -22.00
CA VAL A 216 -6.44 15.21 -22.00
C VAL A 216 -7.13 16.58 -22.12
N PRO A 217 -8.16 16.80 -22.98
CA PRO A 217 -8.83 18.09 -23.06
C PRO A 217 -9.58 18.53 -21.79
N GLU A 218 -9.91 17.59 -20.90
CA GLU A 218 -10.60 17.86 -19.63
C GLU A 218 -9.65 18.42 -18.55
N PHE A 219 -8.33 18.25 -18.73
CA PHE A 219 -7.30 18.82 -17.86
C PHE A 219 -7.04 20.30 -18.20
N SER A 220 -8.05 21.15 -17.98
CA SER A 220 -7.90 22.60 -18.09
C SER A 220 -6.84 23.13 -17.11
N SER A 221 -6.31 24.35 -17.34
CA SER A 221 -5.33 24.97 -16.43
C SER A 221 -5.85 25.03 -14.98
N THR A 222 -7.13 25.37 -14.80
CA THR A 222 -7.77 25.42 -13.48
C THR A 222 -7.79 24.06 -12.78
N VAL A 223 -8.07 22.98 -13.52
CA VAL A 223 -8.09 21.62 -12.98
C VAL A 223 -6.67 21.15 -12.65
N THR A 224 -5.72 21.40 -13.54
CA THR A 224 -4.31 21.04 -13.36
C THR A 224 -3.68 21.77 -12.16
N ASP A 225 -3.96 23.07 -11.99
CA ASP A 225 -3.51 23.85 -10.84
C ASP A 225 -4.08 23.33 -9.52
N LEU A 226 -5.35 22.91 -9.53
CA LEU A 226 -6.01 22.32 -8.37
C LEU A 226 -5.39 20.97 -7.98
N ILE A 227 -5.12 20.10 -8.96
CA ILE A 227 -4.44 18.83 -8.74
C ILE A 227 -3.03 19.10 -8.21
N TRP A 228 -2.30 20.02 -8.83
CA TRP A 228 -0.95 20.38 -8.40
C TRP A 228 -0.89 20.91 -6.97
N LYS A 229 -1.85 21.75 -6.56
CA LYS A 229 -1.95 22.24 -5.17
C LYS A 229 -1.97 21.11 -4.14
N HIS A 230 -2.70 20.03 -4.43
CA HIS A 230 -2.80 18.86 -3.54
C HIS A 230 -1.56 17.97 -3.67
N LEU A 231 -1.17 17.65 -4.90
CA LEU A 231 -0.02 16.79 -5.20
C LEU A 231 1.29 17.37 -4.66
N GLY A 232 1.56 18.65 -4.92
CA GLY A 232 2.75 19.35 -4.43
C GLY A 232 2.80 19.41 -2.90
N SER A 233 1.66 19.56 -2.23
CA SER A 233 1.57 19.51 -0.76
C SER A 233 1.95 18.13 -0.22
N VAL A 234 1.48 17.06 -0.86
CA VAL A 234 1.84 15.68 -0.50
C VAL A 234 3.32 15.41 -0.75
N LEU A 235 3.84 15.80 -1.92
CA LEU A 235 5.27 15.62 -2.27
C LEU A 235 6.19 16.36 -1.30
N LYS A 236 5.83 17.58 -0.90
CA LYS A 236 6.58 18.35 0.10
C LYS A 236 6.63 17.65 1.47
N ARG A 237 5.52 17.03 1.90
CA ARG A 237 5.49 16.23 3.14
C ARG A 237 6.36 14.98 3.07
N LEU A 238 6.61 14.48 1.86
CA LEU A 238 7.51 13.35 1.58
C LEU A 238 8.94 13.80 1.26
N GLU A 239 9.31 15.03 1.65
CA GLU A 239 10.64 15.63 1.45
C GLU A 239 11.07 15.74 -0.04
N ARG A 240 10.12 15.76 -0.98
CA ARG A 240 10.36 15.98 -2.41
C ARG A 240 10.10 17.43 -2.83
N GLU A 241 10.90 18.35 -2.32
CA GLU A 241 10.85 19.78 -2.71
C GLU A 241 11.49 20.05 -4.09
N ASP A 242 12.15 19.04 -4.65
CA ASP A 242 12.79 19.04 -5.96
C ASP A 242 11.80 18.84 -7.12
N VAL A 243 10.54 18.47 -6.87
CA VAL A 243 9.48 18.40 -7.88
C VAL A 243 8.79 19.75 -7.99
N LEU A 244 8.93 20.43 -9.13
CA LEU A 244 8.59 21.85 -9.26
C LEU A 244 7.33 22.13 -10.09
N SER A 245 6.87 21.15 -10.89
CA SER A 245 5.73 21.33 -11.77
C SER A 245 4.94 20.03 -11.98
N LEU A 246 3.75 20.17 -12.55
CA LEU A 246 2.90 19.09 -13.04
C LEU A 246 2.66 19.26 -14.53
N VAL A 247 2.84 18.19 -15.30
CA VAL A 247 2.53 18.09 -16.72
C VAL A 247 1.56 16.95 -16.93
N VAL A 248 0.58 17.15 -17.83
CA VAL A 248 -0.37 16.12 -18.22
C VAL A 248 -0.05 15.66 -19.63
N GLU A 249 0.12 14.34 -19.82
CA GLU A 249 0.49 13.74 -21.10
C GLU A 249 -0.50 12.64 -21.50
N ALA A 250 -0.69 12.47 -22.81
CA ALA A 250 -1.49 11.39 -23.36
C ALA A 250 -0.72 10.06 -23.30
N ALA A 251 -1.36 9.00 -22.83
CA ALA A 251 -0.81 7.66 -22.89
C ALA A 251 -0.52 7.26 -24.35
N LEU A 252 0.67 6.71 -24.60
CA LEU A 252 1.03 6.19 -25.91
C LEU A 252 0.14 4.97 -26.22
N LEU A 253 -0.86 5.14 -27.09
CA LEU A 253 -1.69 4.05 -27.58
C LEU A 253 -0.79 2.97 -28.20
N CYS A 254 -0.73 1.80 -27.58
CA CYS A 254 -0.17 0.62 -28.23
C CYS A 254 -1.07 0.31 -29.43
N ARG A 255 -0.64 0.72 -30.63
CA ARG A 255 -1.33 0.37 -31.88
C ARG A 255 -1.24 -1.15 -32.03
N THR A 256 -2.28 -1.88 -31.59
CA THR A 256 -2.52 -3.25 -32.01
C THR A 256 -2.40 -3.31 -33.52
N ALA A 257 -1.44 -4.12 -33.98
CA ALA A 257 -1.17 -4.34 -35.39
C ALA A 257 -2.48 -4.67 -36.13
N ALA A 258 -2.94 -3.75 -36.97
CA ALA A 258 -4.05 -3.99 -37.86
C ALA A 258 -3.72 -5.22 -38.71
N ARG A 259 -4.44 -6.32 -38.46
CA ARG A 259 -4.47 -7.49 -39.34
C ARG A 259 -4.86 -6.99 -40.73
N ARG A 260 -3.88 -6.86 -41.64
CA ARG A 260 -4.14 -6.60 -43.06
C ARG A 260 -5.11 -7.67 -43.58
N PRO A 261 -6.19 -7.32 -44.28
CA PRO A 261 -7.00 -8.31 -44.96
C PRO A 261 -6.14 -8.98 -46.03
N ARG A 262 -6.09 -10.31 -46.03
CA ARG A 262 -5.49 -11.11 -47.10
C ARG A 262 -6.17 -10.73 -48.42
N ARG A 263 -5.45 -10.02 -49.30
CA ARG A 263 -5.83 -9.87 -50.71
C ARG A 263 -5.83 -11.26 -51.33
N VAL A 264 -7.01 -11.79 -51.62
CA VAL A 264 -7.18 -12.92 -52.54
C VAL A 264 -6.81 -12.41 -53.93
N ALA A 265 -5.70 -12.91 -54.47
CA ALA A 265 -5.28 -12.63 -55.83
C ALA A 265 -6.28 -13.25 -56.81
N ARG A 266 -7.04 -12.41 -57.52
CA ARG A 266 -7.71 -12.80 -58.77
C ARG A 266 -6.64 -12.93 -59.86
N LYS A 267 -6.54 -14.11 -60.49
CA LYS A 267 -5.86 -14.27 -61.77
C LYS A 267 -6.71 -13.62 -62.87
N PRO A 268 -6.12 -12.78 -63.75
CA PRO A 268 -6.78 -12.33 -64.98
C PRO A 268 -6.59 -13.38 -66.10
N PRO A 269 -7.30 -13.25 -67.26
CA PRO A 269 -7.82 -14.36 -68.06
C PRO A 269 -6.76 -15.17 -68.82
#